data_AF-A0A2V7FI03-F1
#
_entry.id   AF-A0A2V7FI03-F1
#
_cell.length_a   1.000
_cell.length_b   1.000
_cell.length_c   1.000
_cell.angle_alpha   90.00
_cell.angle_beta   90.00
_cell.angle_gamma   90.00
#
_symmetry.space_group_name_H-M   'P 1'
#
loop_
_entity.id
_entity.type
_entity.pdbx_description
1 polymer ?
#
loop_
_entity_poly.entity_id
_entity_poly.type
_entity_poly.pdbx_seq_one_letter_code
_entity_poly.pdbx_strand_id
1 'polypeptide(L)'
;MRISGEMAGMMGQKPGQNSAFDWASRCSGAHVVGWESVAVPAGTFRALHVTTDDEGEVWAARDVPFGLVKLHGKHGDLVLAARGTDAKSSITEKPLDMGGMMTKP
;
A
#
# COMPACT_ATOMS: atom_id res chain seq x y z
N MET A 1 -5.20 17.47 21.05
CA MET A 1 -4.07 16.71 21.65
C MET A 1 -2.93 16.68 20.64
N ARG A 2 -1.71 17.06 21.03
CA ARG A 2 -0.51 16.95 20.18
C ARG A 2 0.19 15.64 20.53
N ILE A 3 0.19 14.68 19.62
CA ILE A 3 0.95 13.44 19.77
C ILE A 3 2.41 13.78 19.50
N SER A 4 3.30 13.48 20.45
CA SER A 4 4.74 13.71 20.29
C SER A 4 5.31 12.80 19.20
N GLY A 5 6.41 13.22 18.55
CA GLY A 5 7.06 12.44 17.50
C GLY A 5 7.47 11.02 17.96
N GLU A 6 7.87 10.88 19.22
CA GLU A 6 8.14 9.56 19.83
C GLU A 6 6.88 8.70 19.96
N MET A 7 5.74 9.27 20.35
CA MET A 7 4.47 8.52 20.39
C MET A 7 3.98 8.15 18.99
N ALA A 8 4.24 8.99 17.97
CA ALA A 8 3.96 8.65 16.58
C ALA A 8 4.84 7.48 16.08
N GLY A 9 6.12 7.46 16.47
CA GLY A 9 7.05 6.37 16.18
C GLY A 9 6.61 5.04 16.77
N MET A 10 6.19 5.02 18.04
CA MET A 10 5.68 3.81 18.69
C MET A 10 4.31 3.36 18.15
N MET A 11 3.45 4.28 17.70
CA MET A 11 2.17 3.94 17.06
C MET A 11 2.37 3.31 15.66
N GLY A 12 3.43 3.72 14.95
CA GLY A 12 3.84 3.12 13.68
C GLY A 12 4.51 1.75 13.81
N GLN A 13 4.88 1.35 15.04
CA GLN A 13 5.53 0.07 15.35
C GLN A 13 4.58 -0.98 15.91
N LYS A 14 3.25 -0.76 15.94
CA LYS A 14 2.32 -1.81 16.35
C LYS A 14 2.45 -3.01 15.40
N PRO A 15 2.95 -4.17 15.87
CA PRO A 15 3.06 -5.36 15.06
C PRO A 15 1.65 -5.91 14.88
N GLY A 16 1.13 -5.75 13.67
CA GLY A 16 -0.22 -6.15 13.29
C GLY A 16 -0.97 -4.96 12.70
N GLN A 17 -1.03 -4.91 11.37
CA GLN A 17 -2.16 -4.41 10.54
C GLN A 17 -1.76 -4.01 9.11
N ASN A 18 -0.53 -4.27 8.63
CA ASN A 18 -0.24 -4.05 7.22
C ASN A 18 0.45 -5.26 6.57
N SER A 19 -0.39 -6.19 6.09
CA SER A 19 0.01 -7.41 5.37
C SER A 19 0.92 -7.14 4.17
N ALA A 20 0.81 -5.96 3.54
CA ALA A 20 1.68 -5.58 2.42
C ALA A 20 3.14 -5.32 2.85
N PHE A 21 3.39 -4.79 4.06
CA PHE A 21 4.75 -4.60 4.57
C PHE A 21 5.34 -5.89 5.16
N ASP A 22 4.51 -6.77 5.70
CA ASP A 22 4.94 -8.09 6.19
C ASP A 22 5.48 -8.96 5.03
N TRP A 23 4.93 -8.81 3.83
CA TRP A 23 5.37 -9.52 2.63
C TRP A 23 6.88 -9.34 2.32
N ALA A 24 7.43 -8.14 2.53
CA ALA A 24 8.84 -7.87 2.24
C ALA A 24 9.80 -8.75 3.06
N SER A 25 9.41 -9.13 4.28
CA SER A 25 10.20 -10.02 5.15
C SER A 25 10.21 -11.47 4.65
N ARG A 26 9.16 -11.86 3.90
CA ARG A 26 8.93 -13.22 3.41
C ARG A 26 9.52 -13.47 2.01
N CYS A 27 10.03 -12.42 1.35
CA CYS A 27 10.66 -12.51 0.02
C CYS A 27 11.78 -13.56 -0.08
N SER A 28 12.46 -13.90 1.01
CA SER A 28 13.55 -14.90 1.01
C SER A 28 13.06 -16.35 0.84
N GLY A 29 11.84 -16.65 1.26
CA GLY A 29 11.17 -17.95 1.07
C GLY A 29 10.11 -17.92 -0.02
N ALA A 30 10.18 -16.93 -0.92
CA ALA A 30 9.18 -16.71 -1.94
C ALA A 30 9.53 -17.46 -3.23
N HIS A 31 8.57 -18.21 -3.76
CA HIS A 31 8.69 -19.01 -4.97
C HIS A 31 7.75 -18.47 -6.04
N VAL A 32 8.30 -18.25 -7.23
CA VAL A 32 7.49 -17.82 -8.38
C VAL A 32 6.66 -18.99 -8.89
N VAL A 33 5.34 -18.86 -8.83
CA VAL A 33 4.39 -19.84 -9.41
C VAL A 33 4.26 -19.61 -10.91
N GLY A 34 4.13 -18.35 -11.33
CA GLY A 34 4.05 -17.97 -12.74
C GLY A 34 3.16 -16.76 -12.99
N TRP A 35 2.85 -16.53 -14.26
CA TRP A 35 1.99 -15.42 -14.68
C TRP A 35 0.56 -15.88 -14.91
N GLU A 36 -0.40 -15.17 -14.33
CA GLU A 36 -1.83 -15.49 -14.42
C GLU A 36 -2.71 -14.26 -14.62
N SER A 37 -3.95 -14.51 -15.06
CA SER A 37 -4.97 -13.47 -15.23
C SER A 37 -5.86 -13.45 -14.01
N VAL A 38 -5.81 -12.35 -13.24
CA VAL A 38 -6.51 -12.21 -11.96
C VAL A 38 -7.61 -11.17 -12.07
N ALA A 39 -8.85 -11.54 -11.76
CA ALA A 39 -9.98 -10.63 -11.68
C ALA A 39 -10.18 -10.15 -10.25
N VAL A 40 -10.24 -8.83 -10.07
CA VAL A 40 -10.50 -8.12 -8.82
C VAL A 40 -11.50 -6.99 -9.07
N PRO A 41 -12.06 -6.32 -8.04
CA PRO A 41 -13.01 -5.24 -8.28
C PRO A 41 -12.44 -4.08 -9.11
N ALA A 42 -11.13 -3.82 -9.05
CA ALA A 42 -10.46 -2.81 -9.89
C ALA A 42 -10.28 -3.22 -11.37
N GLY A 43 -10.66 -4.43 -11.76
CA GLY A 43 -10.55 -4.96 -13.12
C GLY A 43 -9.79 -6.28 -13.20
N THR A 44 -9.37 -6.65 -14.42
CA THR A 44 -8.58 -7.86 -14.67
C THR A 44 -7.15 -7.50 -15.01
N PHE A 45 -6.20 -8.17 -14.36
CA PHE A 45 -4.77 -7.88 -14.47
C PHE A 45 -3.99 -9.14 -14.83
N ARG A 46 -2.97 -8.98 -15.68
CA ARG A 46 -1.93 -10.00 -15.86
C ARG A 46 -0.91 -9.82 -14.74
N ALA A 47 -0.95 -10.70 -13.74
CA ALA A 47 -0.14 -10.59 -12.53
C ALA A 47 0.84 -11.75 -12.40
N LEU A 48 2.00 -11.49 -11.80
CA LEU A 48 2.94 -12.49 -11.35
C LEU A 48 2.46 -13.04 -10.01
N HIS A 49 2.19 -14.33 -9.96
CA HIS A 49 1.86 -15.05 -8.75
C HIS A 49 3.14 -15.58 -8.09
N VAL A 50 3.32 -15.23 -6.82
CA VAL A 50 4.39 -15.69 -5.96
C VAL A 50 3.79 -16.26 -4.68
N THR A 51 4.29 -17.40 -4.24
CA THR A 51 3.88 -18.06 -2.98
C THR A 51 5.05 -18.09 -2.00
N THR A 52 4.79 -18.27 -0.71
CA THR A 52 5.81 -18.47 0.34
C THR A 52 5.62 -19.80 1.04
N ASP A 53 6.68 -20.30 1.69
CA ASP A 53 6.67 -21.57 2.42
C ASP A 53 5.57 -21.63 3.52
N ASP A 54 5.11 -20.48 4.01
CA ASP A 54 4.06 -20.39 5.03
C ASP A 54 2.65 -20.23 4.45
N GLU A 55 2.44 -20.59 3.18
CA GLU A 55 1.18 -20.52 2.43
C GLU A 55 0.67 -19.08 2.20
N GLY A 56 1.58 -18.09 2.23
CA GLY A 56 1.26 -16.75 1.75
C GLY A 56 1.27 -16.71 0.23
N GLU A 57 0.33 -15.99 -0.39
CA GLU A 57 0.30 -15.78 -1.84
C GLU A 57 0.17 -14.30 -2.16
N VAL A 58 0.85 -13.86 -3.21
CA VAL A 58 0.73 -12.50 -3.73
C VAL A 58 0.64 -12.51 -5.25
N TRP A 59 -0.13 -11.56 -5.76
CA TRP A 59 -0.24 -11.26 -7.19
C TRP A 59 0.21 -9.85 -7.43
N ALA A 60 1.28 -9.70 -8.21
CA ALA A 60 1.87 -8.41 -8.51
C ALA A 60 1.83 -8.05 -10.00
N ALA A 61 1.45 -6.82 -10.34
CA ALA A 61 1.41 -6.32 -11.72
C ALA A 61 2.12 -4.97 -11.83
N ARG A 62 2.94 -4.80 -12.88
CA ARG A 62 3.80 -3.61 -13.05
C ARG A 62 3.02 -2.33 -13.34
N ASP A 63 1.83 -2.44 -13.93
CA ASP A 63 0.99 -1.32 -14.30
C ASP A 63 0.09 -0.85 -13.13
N VAL A 64 0.10 -1.58 -12.01
CA VAL A 64 -0.62 -1.21 -10.79
C VAL A 64 0.29 -0.37 -9.89
N PRO A 65 -0.13 0.82 -9.43
CA PRO A 65 0.61 1.60 -8.45
C PRO A 65 0.92 0.75 -7.20
N PHE A 66 2.18 0.72 -6.77
CA PHE A 66 2.68 -0.14 -5.69
C PHE A 66 2.61 -1.65 -5.97
N GLY A 67 2.25 -2.05 -7.20
CA GLY A 67 2.39 -3.39 -7.73
C GLY A 67 1.38 -4.42 -7.23
N LEU A 68 0.61 -4.16 -6.16
CA LEU A 68 -0.20 -5.17 -5.49
C LEU A 68 -1.61 -5.31 -6.09
N VAL A 69 -1.93 -6.48 -6.65
CA VAL A 69 -3.26 -6.82 -7.18
C VAL A 69 -4.08 -7.59 -6.15
N LYS A 70 -3.48 -8.60 -5.54
CA LYS A 70 -4.10 -9.45 -4.53
C LYS A 70 -3.03 -9.98 -3.57
N LEU A 71 -3.41 -10.22 -2.33
CA LEU A 71 -2.64 -10.95 -1.31
C LEU A 71 -3.59 -11.91 -0.59
N HIS A 72 -3.15 -13.13 -0.37
CA HIS A 72 -3.78 -14.13 0.47
C HIS A 72 -2.82 -14.53 1.59
N GLY A 73 -3.35 -14.66 2.79
CA GLY A 73 -2.57 -15.14 3.93
C GLY A 73 -3.44 -15.47 5.13
N LYS A 74 -2.81 -15.96 6.19
CA LYS A 74 -3.48 -16.51 7.39
C LYS A 74 -4.43 -15.53 8.10
N HIS A 75 -4.23 -14.23 7.90
CA HIS A 75 -5.02 -13.17 8.55
C HIS A 75 -6.09 -12.57 7.62
N GLY A 76 -6.27 -13.14 6.43
CA GLY A 76 -7.27 -12.74 5.45
C GLY A 76 -6.69 -12.22 4.15
N ASP A 77 -7.60 -11.77 3.29
CA ASP A 77 -7.29 -11.39 1.91
C ASP A 77 -7.26 -9.88 1.76
N LEU A 78 -6.36 -9.42 0.88
CA LEU A 78 -6.35 -8.06 0.38
C LEU A 78 -6.52 -8.11 -1.13
N VAL A 79 -7.50 -7.38 -1.65
CA VAL A 79 -7.78 -7.29 -3.09
C VAL A 79 -7.79 -5.83 -3.53
N LEU A 80 -7.24 -5.56 -4.71
CA LEU A 80 -7.28 -4.22 -5.29
C LEU A 80 -8.73 -3.86 -5.65
N ALA A 81 -9.32 -2.99 -4.84
CA ALA A 81 -10.71 -2.56 -4.99
C ALA A 81 -10.86 -1.47 -6.07
N ALA A 82 -9.93 -0.52 -6.12
CA ALA A 82 -9.91 0.57 -7.10
C ALA A 82 -8.49 1.13 -7.27
N ARG A 83 -8.24 1.81 -8.39
CA ARG A 83 -7.03 2.63 -8.62
C ARG A 83 -7.39 3.91 -9.36
N GLY A 84 -6.74 5.02 -9.01
CA GLY A 84 -6.82 6.28 -9.75
C GLY A 84 -5.68 6.37 -10.76
N THR A 85 -5.98 6.82 -11.99
CA THR A 85 -5.00 6.98 -13.07
C THR A 85 -4.85 8.43 -13.53
N ASP A 86 -5.61 9.34 -12.96
CA ASP A 86 -5.80 10.72 -13.41
C ASP A 86 -5.58 11.75 -12.29
N ALA A 87 -4.76 11.42 -11.30
CA ALA A 87 -4.40 12.35 -10.24
C ALA A 87 -3.74 13.62 -10.82
N LYS A 88 -4.40 14.77 -10.68
CA LYS A 88 -3.87 16.07 -11.12
C LYS A 88 -3.00 16.68 -10.03
N SER A 89 -1.70 16.72 -10.26
CA SER A 89 -0.70 17.27 -9.34
C SER A 89 -0.60 18.79 -9.44
N SER A 90 -1.70 19.52 -9.18
CA SER A 90 -1.62 20.96 -9.02
C SER A 90 -2.89 21.49 -8.36
N ILE A 91 -2.75 22.01 -7.15
CA ILE A 91 -3.69 23.03 -6.67
C ILE A 91 -3.40 24.25 -7.56
N THR A 92 -4.28 24.52 -8.52
CA THR A 92 -4.16 25.67 -9.44
C THR A 92 -4.64 26.96 -8.79
N GLU A 93 -5.16 26.87 -7.59
CA GLU A 93 -5.68 27.98 -6.81
C GLU A 93 -4.53 28.81 -6.23
N LYS A 94 -4.78 30.11 -6.08
CA LYS A 94 -3.83 30.99 -5.39
C LYS A 94 -3.75 30.56 -3.93
N PRO A 95 -2.55 30.26 -3.37
CA PRO A 95 -2.40 29.96 -1.95
C PRO A 95 -3.05 31.06 -1.13
N LEU A 96 -3.94 30.68 -0.21
CA LEU A 96 -4.54 31.61 0.73
C LEU A 96 -3.45 32.11 1.68
N ASP A 97 -3.42 33.42 1.87
CA ASP A 97 -2.54 34.05 2.86
C ASP A 97 -2.99 33.61 4.26
N MET A 98 -2.13 32.90 4.99
CA MET A 98 -2.36 32.52 6.39
C MET A 98 -2.07 33.72 7.30
N GLY A 99 -2.86 34.79 7.12
CA GLY A 99 -2.78 36.01 7.91
C GLY A 99 -2.88 35.71 9.41
N GLY A 100 -1.73 35.62 10.07
CA GLY A 100 -1.66 35.32 11.50
C GLY A 100 -0.35 34.72 12.01
N MET A 101 0.53 34.15 11.16
CA MET A 101 1.83 33.63 11.62
C MET A 101 2.94 34.69 11.79
N MET A 102 2.57 35.96 11.87
CA MET A 102 3.43 37.04 12.37
C MET A 102 2.61 38.03 13.19
N THR A 103 2.39 37.71 14.45
CA THR A 103 2.27 38.72 15.52
C THR A 103 2.86 38.06 16.76
N LYS A 104 3.86 38.59 17.46
CA LYS A 104 4.45 39.94 17.56
C LYS A 104 5.89 39.77 18.16
N PRO A 105 6.70 40.84 18.34
CA PRO A 105 8.12 40.76 18.72
C PRO A 105 8.37 40.23 20.13
#